data_AF-A0A821AS17-F1
#
_entry.id   AF-A0A821AS17-F1
#
_cell.length_a   1.000
_cell.length_b   1.000
_cell.length_c   1.000
_cell.angle_alpha   90.00
_cell.angle_beta   90.00
_cell.angle_gamma   90.00
#
_symmetry.space_group_name_H-M   'P 1'
#
loop_
_entity.id
_entity.type
_entity.pdbx_description
1 polymer ?
#
loop_
_entity_poly.entity_id
_entity_poly.type
_entity_poly.pdbx_seq_one_letter_code
_entity_poly.pdbx_strand_id
1 'polypeptide(L)'
;CPEPSSLITFDDITNVTNTSGVPVPNGYGGLNWENVLVLNGLNDSNPGTGYKTGVVSPPYLAFDGFGSPMAITRAATDTFTINSFYSCAA
;
A
#
# COMPACT_ATOMS: atom_id res chain seq x y z
N CYS A 1 2.38 -19.31 21.49
CA CYS A 1 1.56 -18.09 21.43
C CYS A 1 1.50 -17.65 19.97
N PRO A 2 0.35 -17.19 19.44
CA PRO A 2 0.36 -16.52 18.15
C PRO A 2 1.26 -15.28 18.24
N GLU A 3 2.16 -15.11 17.28
CA GLU A 3 2.96 -13.89 17.12
C GLU A 3 2.02 -12.69 16.94
N PRO A 4 2.36 -11.48 17.43
CA PRO A 4 1.50 -10.31 17.29
C PRO A 4 1.25 -9.98 15.82
N SER A 5 -0.01 -10.10 15.39
CA SER A 5 -0.45 -9.66 14.07
C SER A 5 -0.66 -8.15 14.07
N SER A 6 0.07 -7.43 13.24
CA SER A 6 -0.08 -5.98 13.07
C SER A 6 -0.88 -5.67 11.82
N LEU A 7 -1.94 -4.87 11.95
CA LEU A 7 -2.68 -4.33 10.81
C LEU A 7 -1.87 -3.19 10.20
N ILE A 8 -1.68 -3.24 8.89
CA ILE A 8 -1.03 -2.18 8.12
C ILE A 8 -2.13 -1.51 7.28
N THR A 9 -2.39 -0.22 7.54
CA THR A 9 -3.15 0.66 6.64
C THR A 9 -2.19 1.71 6.08
N PHE A 10 -2.67 2.74 5.37
CA PHE A 10 -1.81 3.83 4.88
C PHE A 10 -2.36 5.20 5.27
N ASP A 11 -3.24 5.24 6.27
CA ASP A 11 -4.00 6.42 6.68
C ASP A 11 -3.14 7.49 7.35
N ASP A 12 -1.98 7.09 7.85
CA ASP A 12 -0.99 7.93 8.53
C ASP A 12 0.08 8.52 7.58
N ILE A 13 0.09 8.14 6.30
CA ILE A 13 0.98 8.74 5.31
C ILE A 13 0.43 10.11 4.94
N THR A 14 0.93 11.13 5.63
CA THR A 14 0.67 12.54 5.31
C THR A 14 1.42 12.94 4.04
N ASN A 15 0.83 13.79 3.19
CA ASN A 15 1.34 14.26 1.88
C ASN A 15 0.90 13.46 0.64
N VAL A 16 -0.11 12.61 0.76
CA VAL A 16 -0.77 11.99 -0.41
C VAL A 16 -1.63 13.03 -1.14
N THR A 17 -0.98 13.98 -1.83
CA THR A 17 -1.62 15.14 -2.47
C THR A 17 -1.59 15.08 -4.00
N ASN A 18 -0.89 14.11 -4.59
CA ASN A 18 -0.72 13.97 -6.03
C ASN A 18 -1.54 12.80 -6.60
N THR A 19 -1.90 12.89 -7.89
CA THR A 19 -2.54 11.79 -8.63
C THR A 19 -1.59 10.64 -8.92
N SER A 20 -0.28 10.90 -8.93
CA SER A 20 0.77 9.90 -9.19
C SER A 20 1.15 9.05 -7.99
N GLY A 21 0.66 9.37 -6.79
CA GLY A 21 0.99 8.68 -5.54
C GLY A 21 2.33 9.07 -4.92
N VAL A 22 2.50 8.68 -3.66
CA VAL A 22 3.69 8.88 -2.85
C VAL A 22 4.30 7.52 -2.50
N PRO A 23 5.62 7.32 -2.65
CA PRO A 23 6.25 6.05 -2.29
C PRO A 23 6.04 5.70 -0.81
N VAL A 24 5.76 4.42 -0.52
CA VAL A 24 5.74 3.92 0.86
C VAL A 24 7.17 3.88 1.41
N PRO A 25 7.46 4.47 2.58
CA PRO A 25 8.79 4.43 3.15
C PRO A 25 9.23 3.01 3.54
N ASN A 26 10.50 2.67 3.30
CA ASN A 26 11.08 1.44 3.83
C ASN A 26 11.08 1.45 5.37
N GLY A 27 10.77 0.29 5.95
CA GLY A 27 10.56 0.13 7.39
C GLY A 27 9.11 0.36 7.84
N TYR A 28 8.23 0.87 6.97
CA TYR A 28 6.82 1.05 7.28
C TYR A 28 6.15 -0.28 7.62
N GLY A 29 5.54 -0.39 8.81
CA GLY A 29 4.99 -1.65 9.33
C GLY A 29 6.04 -2.77 9.53
N GLY A 30 7.34 -2.44 9.59
CA GLY A 30 8.43 -3.42 9.67
C GLY A 30 8.78 -4.10 8.34
N LEU A 31 8.32 -3.54 7.21
CA LEU A 31 8.51 -4.07 5.87
C LEU A 31 9.25 -3.06 4.99
N ASN A 32 9.98 -3.55 3.99
CA ASN A 32 10.45 -2.76 2.87
C ASN A 32 9.44 -2.84 1.73
N TRP A 33 9.27 -1.73 1.04
CA TRP A 33 8.24 -1.53 0.04
C TRP A 33 8.90 -1.09 -1.26
N GLU A 34 9.08 -2.04 -2.17
CA GLU A 34 9.70 -1.78 -3.47
C GLU A 34 8.61 -1.58 -4.51
N ASN A 35 8.67 -0.41 -5.17
CA ASN A 35 7.73 -0.02 -6.20
C ASN A 35 6.25 -0.01 -5.73
N VAL A 36 6.02 0.38 -4.47
CA VAL A 36 4.68 0.56 -3.91
C VAL A 36 4.46 2.04 -3.63
N LEU A 37 3.39 2.58 -4.22
CA LEU A 37 2.97 3.96 -4.00
C LEU A 37 1.60 3.99 -3.35
N VAL A 38 1.33 5.05 -2.60
CA VAL A 38 0.04 5.33 -1.97
C VAL A 38 -0.58 6.55 -2.60
N LEU A 39 -1.85 6.45 -2.99
CA LEU A 39 -2.64 7.58 -3.49
C LEU A 39 -4.02 7.61 -2.85
N ASN A 40 -4.69 8.77 -2.96
CA ASN A 40 -6.11 8.89 -2.60
C ASN A 40 -6.95 8.24 -3.72
N GLY A 41 -7.44 7.04 -3.45
CA GLY A 41 -8.23 6.28 -4.42
C GLY A 41 -9.58 6.91 -4.72
N LEU A 42 -10.07 7.74 -3.81
CA LEU A 42 -11.34 8.46 -3.95
C LEU A 42 -11.18 9.82 -4.64
N ASN A 43 -9.96 10.22 -5.02
CA ASN A 43 -9.72 11.47 -5.73
C ASN A 43 -10.38 11.45 -7.12
N ASP A 44 -11.27 12.40 -7.36
CA ASP A 44 -11.99 12.56 -8.64
C ASP A 44 -11.08 12.94 -9.82
N SER A 45 -9.83 13.33 -9.54
CA SER A 45 -8.81 13.59 -10.57
C SER A 45 -8.31 12.33 -11.27
N ASN A 46 -8.69 11.13 -10.79
CA ASN A 46 -8.42 9.83 -11.42
C ASN A 46 -9.72 9.17 -11.93
N PRO A 47 -10.49 9.81 -12.83
CA PRO A 47 -11.75 9.24 -13.31
C PRO A 47 -11.50 8.03 -14.20
N GLY A 48 -12.33 6.98 -14.05
CA GLY A 48 -12.27 5.79 -14.90
C GLY A 48 -11.11 4.83 -14.61
N THR A 49 -10.34 5.04 -13.54
CA THR A 49 -9.34 4.06 -13.08
C THR A 49 -9.96 3.07 -12.10
N GLY A 50 -9.36 1.89 -11.96
CA GLY A 50 -9.77 0.91 -10.95
C GLY A 50 -9.37 1.26 -9.51
N TYR A 51 -8.72 2.42 -9.28
CA TYR A 51 -8.28 2.85 -7.95
C TYR A 51 -9.45 2.97 -6.96
N LYS A 52 -10.59 3.55 -7.35
CA LYS A 52 -11.77 3.63 -6.47
C LYS A 52 -12.24 2.24 -6.00
N THR A 53 -12.17 1.24 -6.87
CA THR A 53 -12.54 -0.15 -6.57
C THR A 53 -11.53 -0.85 -5.65
N GLY A 54 -10.25 -0.48 -5.74
CA GLY A 54 -9.18 -1.02 -4.91
C GLY A 54 -9.10 -0.46 -3.49
N VAL A 55 -9.91 0.54 -3.14
CA VAL A 55 -9.94 1.10 -1.78
C VAL A 55 -10.61 0.11 -0.83
N VAL A 56 -9.83 -0.48 0.07
CA VAL A 56 -10.32 -1.36 1.15
C VAL A 56 -10.54 -0.58 2.45
N SER A 57 -9.59 0.30 2.81
CA SER A 57 -9.70 1.27 3.90
C SER A 57 -9.63 2.68 3.34
N PRO A 58 -10.75 3.42 3.29
CA PRO A 58 -10.73 4.79 2.78
C PRO A 58 -9.87 5.73 3.62
N PRO A 59 -9.21 6.75 3.00
CA PRO A 59 -9.29 7.09 1.57
C PRO A 59 -8.11 6.58 0.73
N TYR A 60 -7.07 6.04 1.36
CA TYR A 60 -5.80 5.74 0.71
C TYR A 60 -5.66 4.26 0.34
N LEU A 61 -5.06 4.01 -0.83
CA LEU A 61 -4.70 2.66 -1.27
C LEU A 61 -3.25 2.63 -1.70
N ALA A 62 -2.62 1.46 -1.51
CA ALA A 62 -1.32 1.16 -2.08
C ALA A 62 -1.47 0.44 -3.42
N PHE A 63 -0.63 0.78 -4.41
CA PHE A 63 -0.63 0.19 -5.74
C PHE A 63 0.80 0.01 -6.26
N ASP A 64 0.95 -0.82 -7.29
CA ASP A 64 2.22 -1.04 -7.99
C ASP A 64 2.57 0.17 -8.89
N GLY A 65 3.80 0.66 -8.77
CA GLY A 65 4.27 1.77 -9.56
C GLY A 65 4.56 1.39 -11.02
N PHE A 66 3.69 1.83 -11.93
CA PHE A 66 3.97 1.95 -13.36
C PHE A 66 4.72 0.77 -14.00
N GLY A 67 4.13 -0.43 -13.96
CA GLY A 67 4.54 -1.58 -14.79
C GLY A 67 5.82 -2.30 -14.38
N SER A 68 6.46 -1.90 -13.28
CA SER A 68 7.54 -2.67 -12.64
C SER A 68 6.95 -3.61 -11.57
N PRO A 69 7.54 -4.80 -11.34
CA PRO A 69 7.10 -5.68 -10.26
C PRO A 69 7.18 -4.96 -8.91
N MET A 70 6.14 -5.07 -8.10
CA MET A 70 6.20 -4.67 -6.69
C MET A 70 6.78 -5.80 -5.85
N ALA A 71 7.54 -5.46 -4.81
CA ALA A 71 8.01 -6.41 -3.82
C ALA A 71 7.80 -5.87 -2.40
N ILE A 72 7.38 -6.77 -1.51
CA ILE A 72 7.26 -6.51 -0.08
C ILE A 72 8.17 -7.49 0.62
N THR A 73 9.18 -6.98 1.32
CA THR A 73 10.14 -7.81 2.05
C THR A 73 10.21 -7.41 3.51
N ARG A 74 10.71 -8.30 4.35
CA ARG A 74 10.94 -7.99 5.76
C ARG A 74 12.07 -6.97 5.88
N ALA A 75 11.90 -5.94 6.69
CA ALA A 75 12.97 -4.97 6.96
C ALA A 75 14.08 -5.59 7.82
N ALA A 76 13.71 -6.46 8.75
CA ALA A 76 14.63 -7.31 9.50
C ALA A 76 15.00 -8.58 8.72
N THR A 77 15.98 -9.34 9.20
CA THR A 77 16.47 -10.57 8.55
C THR A 77 15.62 -11.82 8.85
N ASP A 78 14.48 -11.66 9.51
CA ASP A 78 13.55 -12.74 9.85
C ASP A 78 12.46 -12.93 8.77
N THR A 79 11.54 -13.87 9.01
CA THR A 79 10.39 -14.10 8.16
C THR A 79 9.14 -13.38 8.70
N PHE A 80 8.12 -13.23 7.85
CA PHE A 80 6.81 -12.78 8.28
C PHE A 80 5.72 -13.66 7.70
N THR A 81 4.57 -13.68 8.36
CA THR A 81 3.37 -14.37 7.89
C THR A 81 2.32 -13.35 7.54
N ILE A 82 1.72 -13.51 6.36
CA ILE A 82 0.58 -12.71 5.93
C ILE A 82 -0.69 -13.48 6.32
N ASN A 83 -1.39 -13.00 7.34
CA ASN A 83 -2.65 -13.61 7.77
C ASN A 83 -3.82 -13.25 6.83
N SER A 84 -3.78 -12.04 6.26
CA SER A 84 -4.78 -11.53 5.32
C SER A 84 -4.14 -10.49 4.40
N PHE A 85 -4.51 -10.50 3.12
CA PHE A 85 -4.10 -9.50 2.14
C PHE A 85 -5.27 -9.23 1.20
N TYR A 86 -5.61 -7.95 1.04
CA TYR A 86 -6.72 -7.52 0.20
C TYR A 86 -6.15 -6.74 -0.98
N SER A 87 -6.38 -7.24 -2.19
CA SER A 87 -5.95 -6.60 -3.43
C SER A 87 -7.03 -6.70 -4.50
N CYS A 88 -7.02 -5.75 -5.43
CA CYS A 88 -7.88 -5.73 -6.60
C CYS A 88 -7.04 -5.32 -7.81
N ALA A 89 -7.35 -5.86 -8.99
CA ALA A 89 -6.78 -5.40 -10.24
C ALA A 89 -7.56 -4.18 -10.73
N ALA A 90 -6.85 -3.17 -11.24
CA ALA A 90 -7.43 -1.96 -11.80
C ALA A 90 -7.54 -2.02 -13.32
#